data_AF-A0A0F9KCX2-F1
#
_entry.id   AF-A0A0F9KCX2-F1
#
_cell.length_a   1.000
_cell.length_b   1.000
_cell.length_c   1.000
_cell.angle_alpha   90.00
_cell.angle_beta   90.00
_cell.angle_gamma   90.00
#
_symmetry.space_group_name_H-M   'P 1'
#
loop_
_entity.id
_entity.type
_entity.pdbx_description
1 polymer ?
#
loop_
_entity_poly.entity_id
_entity_poly.type
_entity_poly.pdbx_seq_one_letter_code
_entity_poly.pdbx_strand_id
1 'polypeptide(L)'
;MTLNNITTTASVNSEKLQRVKINKVKFIHASDIHLGCQQYRNSHLSEDYIKVFQEILSIAKEHCVDFIILGGDVFTSLEMLPGNLLKIINILTDFKFYTNGEIPIIAIEGNHDIRRYTFTRKLVKRGQSWLKLIANLDLIILLDANLDSHPTEVFKYYDHDLKKGGKIQIKDVAIYGIRYIGQEPVEYLLKIKDAIEKKDGVFNILLQHYGIEGQMENIPGVKIREA
;
A
#
# COMPACT_ATOMS: atom_id res chain seq x y z
N MET A 1 -65.53 -30.27 29.52
CA MET A 1 -64.47 -29.94 28.55
C MET A 1 -64.18 -28.46 28.69
N THR A 2 -63.08 -28.13 29.34
CA THR A 2 -62.67 -26.76 29.65
C THR A 2 -61.17 -26.66 29.39
N LEU A 3 -60.80 -25.78 28.46
CA LEU A 3 -59.43 -25.44 28.09
C LEU A 3 -58.75 -24.71 29.25
N ASN A 4 -57.53 -25.12 29.62
CA ASN A 4 -56.63 -24.30 30.42
C ASN A 4 -55.31 -24.12 29.66
N ASN A 5 -55.06 -22.85 29.34
CA ASN A 5 -53.82 -22.31 28.77
C ASN A 5 -52.68 -22.45 29.79
N ILE A 6 -51.52 -22.94 29.33
CA ILE A 6 -50.24 -22.75 30.04
C ILE A 6 -49.33 -22.00 29.08
N THR A 7 -49.34 -20.67 29.22
CA THR A 7 -48.33 -19.78 28.66
C THR A 7 -47.25 -19.64 29.73
N THR A 8 -46.17 -20.42 29.63
CA THR A 8 -44.98 -20.20 30.48
C THR A 8 -43.97 -19.40 29.68
N THR A 9 -43.91 -18.13 30.03
CA THR A 9 -42.86 -17.18 29.68
C THR A 9 -41.50 -17.69 30.17
N ALA A 10 -40.65 -18.14 29.25
CA ALA A 10 -39.21 -18.14 29.47
C ALA A 10 -38.64 -16.91 28.78
N SER A 11 -38.54 -15.80 29.51
CA SER A 11 -37.71 -14.65 29.13
C SER A 11 -36.25 -15.12 29.12
N VAL A 12 -35.81 -15.67 28.01
CA VAL A 12 -34.39 -15.94 27.78
C VAL A 12 -33.75 -14.58 27.54
N ASN A 13 -33.02 -14.11 28.55
CA ASN A 13 -32.19 -12.91 28.57
C ASN A 13 -31.53 -12.64 27.21
N SER A 14 -32.10 -11.67 26.49
CA SER A 14 -31.58 -11.11 25.23
C SER A 14 -30.28 -10.30 25.42
N GLU A 15 -29.76 -10.21 26.65
CA GLU A 15 -28.59 -9.41 27.01
C GLU A 15 -27.24 -10.13 26.90
N LYS A 16 -27.20 -11.42 26.49
CA LYS A 16 -25.94 -12.21 26.47
C LYS A 16 -25.34 -12.56 25.10
N LEU A 17 -25.84 -11.98 24.01
CA LEU A 17 -25.28 -12.18 22.66
C LEU A 17 -25.08 -10.86 21.88
N GLN A 18 -24.76 -9.75 22.56
CA GLN A 18 -23.91 -8.75 21.94
C GLN A 18 -22.47 -9.27 21.96
N ARG A 19 -22.17 -10.14 20.99
CA ARG A 19 -20.80 -10.50 20.62
C ARG A 19 -20.08 -9.17 20.39
N VAL A 20 -19.15 -8.81 21.27
CA VAL A 20 -18.26 -7.65 21.08
C VAL A 20 -17.71 -7.79 19.67
N LYS A 21 -18.16 -6.90 18.77
CA LYS A 21 -17.74 -6.91 17.38
C LYS A 21 -16.28 -6.47 17.41
N ILE A 22 -15.36 -7.43 17.55
CA ILE A 22 -13.93 -7.14 17.48
C ILE A 22 -13.73 -6.49 16.12
N ASN A 23 -13.43 -5.19 16.14
CA ASN A 23 -13.23 -4.39 14.94
C ASN A 23 -11.84 -4.70 14.40
N LYS A 24 -11.64 -5.94 13.95
CA LYS A 24 -10.34 -6.44 13.48
C LYS A 24 -10.06 -5.86 12.12
N VAL A 25 -8.91 -5.21 11.97
CA VAL A 25 -8.41 -4.74 10.69
C VAL A 25 -7.69 -5.90 9.97
N LYS A 26 -8.02 -6.09 8.69
CA LYS A 26 -7.36 -7.07 7.81
C LYS A 26 -6.75 -6.32 6.63
N PHE A 27 -5.51 -6.61 6.31
CA PHE A 27 -4.87 -6.05 5.12
C PHE A 27 -3.93 -7.06 4.48
N ILE A 28 -3.65 -6.86 3.20
CA ILE A 28 -2.58 -7.57 2.50
C ILE A 28 -1.38 -6.64 2.38
N HIS A 29 -0.19 -7.19 2.63
CA HIS A 29 1.07 -6.56 2.31
C HIS A 29 1.77 -7.36 1.20
N ALA A 30 2.15 -6.68 0.13
CA ALA A 30 2.97 -7.21 -0.95
C ALA A 30 4.05 -6.17 -1.31
N SER A 31 5.18 -6.62 -1.86
CA SER A 31 6.26 -5.75 -2.32
C SER A 31 6.97 -6.44 -3.48
N ASP A 32 7.72 -5.67 -4.28
CA ASP A 32 8.61 -6.20 -5.32
C ASP A 32 7.87 -7.06 -6.36
N ILE A 33 6.68 -6.58 -6.76
CA ILE A 33 5.82 -7.28 -7.73
C ILE A 33 6.42 -7.23 -9.13
N HIS A 34 7.20 -6.19 -9.46
CA HIS A 34 7.93 -6.12 -10.73
C HIS A 34 7.07 -6.26 -11.99
N LEU A 35 5.87 -5.68 -12.01
CA LEU A 35 5.02 -5.59 -13.20
C LEU A 35 5.79 -5.03 -14.40
N GLY A 36 5.58 -5.64 -15.57
CA GLY A 36 6.30 -5.31 -16.79
C GLY A 36 7.69 -5.96 -16.91
N CYS A 37 8.13 -6.77 -15.93
CA CYS A 37 9.37 -7.54 -16.05
C CYS A 37 9.35 -8.46 -17.27
N GLN A 38 10.37 -8.37 -18.12
CA GLN A 38 10.59 -9.28 -19.24
C GLN A 38 11.86 -10.09 -18.98
N GLN A 39 11.79 -11.00 -18.02
CA GLN A 39 12.93 -11.85 -17.69
C GLN A 39 13.40 -12.60 -18.95
N TYR A 40 14.70 -12.55 -19.24
CA TYR A 40 15.31 -13.11 -20.45
C TYR A 40 14.73 -12.60 -21.78
N ARG A 41 14.12 -11.40 -21.81
CA ARG A 41 13.38 -10.86 -22.98
C ARG A 41 12.22 -11.77 -23.43
N ASN A 42 11.73 -12.62 -22.54
CA ASN A 42 10.57 -13.46 -22.79
C ASN A 42 9.30 -12.72 -22.35
N SER A 43 8.50 -12.28 -23.32
CA SER A 43 7.24 -11.59 -23.05
C SER A 43 6.22 -12.47 -22.34
N HIS A 44 6.27 -13.80 -22.48
CA HIS A 44 5.36 -14.70 -21.76
C HIS A 44 5.58 -14.64 -20.24
N LEU A 45 6.82 -14.48 -19.79
CA LEU A 45 7.12 -14.36 -18.36
C LEU A 45 6.59 -13.05 -17.76
N SER A 46 6.41 -12.01 -18.58
CA SER A 46 5.77 -10.75 -18.12
C SER A 46 4.31 -10.94 -17.72
N GLU A 47 3.63 -11.92 -18.33
CA GLU A 47 2.25 -12.25 -18.04
C GLU A 47 2.12 -12.90 -16.66
N ASP A 48 3.13 -13.62 -16.18
CA ASP A 48 3.09 -14.30 -14.89
C ASP A 48 3.10 -13.29 -13.73
N TYR A 49 3.87 -12.21 -13.82
CA TYR A 49 3.83 -11.11 -12.84
C TYR A 49 2.44 -10.46 -12.79
N ILE A 50 1.77 -10.31 -13.94
CA ILE A 50 0.40 -9.77 -14.00
C ILE A 50 -0.59 -10.75 -13.36
N LYS A 51 -0.48 -12.06 -13.64
CA LYS A 51 -1.34 -13.09 -13.05
C LYS A 51 -1.20 -13.15 -11.52
N VAL A 52 0.03 -13.13 -11.01
CA VAL A 52 0.28 -13.10 -9.56
C VAL A 52 -0.33 -11.85 -8.93
N PHE A 53 -0.22 -10.69 -9.59
CA PHE A 53 -0.89 -9.48 -9.10
C PHE A 53 -2.41 -9.61 -9.10
N GLN A 54 -3.01 -10.19 -10.14
CA GLN A 54 -4.45 -10.50 -10.17
C GLN A 54 -4.87 -11.48 -9.05
N GLU A 55 -4.02 -12.44 -8.72
CA GLU A 55 -4.25 -13.38 -7.61
C GLU A 55 -4.27 -12.66 -6.26
N ILE A 56 -3.30 -11.75 -6.01
CA ILE A 56 -3.29 -10.90 -4.81
C ILE A 56 -4.60 -10.12 -4.68
N LEU A 57 -5.08 -9.50 -5.77
CA LEU A 57 -6.35 -8.78 -5.79
C LEU A 57 -7.55 -9.71 -5.58
N SER A 58 -7.46 -10.97 -6.04
CA SER A 58 -8.52 -11.96 -5.85
C SER A 58 -8.60 -12.42 -4.40
N ILE A 59 -7.46 -12.68 -3.76
CA ILE A 59 -7.35 -12.99 -2.32
C ILE A 59 -7.90 -11.81 -1.49
N ALA A 60 -7.58 -10.57 -1.87
CA ALA A 60 -8.10 -9.38 -1.20
C ALA A 60 -9.64 -9.33 -1.18
N LYS A 61 -10.27 -9.65 -2.32
CA LYS A 61 -11.73 -9.75 -2.45
C LYS A 61 -12.29 -10.90 -1.62
N GLU A 62 -11.74 -12.10 -1.78
CA GLU A 62 -12.20 -13.31 -1.09
C GLU A 62 -12.20 -13.13 0.43
N HIS A 63 -11.13 -12.55 0.96
CA HIS A 63 -10.99 -12.33 2.39
C HIS A 63 -11.63 -11.04 2.88
N CYS A 64 -12.26 -10.23 2.02
CA CYS A 64 -12.81 -8.91 2.35
C CYS A 64 -11.85 -8.12 3.25
N VAL A 65 -10.64 -7.86 2.74
CA VAL A 65 -9.64 -7.06 3.45
C VAL A 65 -10.03 -5.57 3.42
N ASP A 66 -9.52 -4.81 4.39
CA ASP A 66 -9.83 -3.39 4.52
C ASP A 66 -8.98 -2.51 3.61
N PHE A 67 -7.79 -2.98 3.24
CA PHE A 67 -6.90 -2.31 2.28
C PHE A 67 -5.77 -3.25 1.84
N ILE A 68 -5.07 -2.87 0.78
CA ILE A 68 -3.83 -3.50 0.30
C ILE A 68 -2.70 -2.48 0.43
N ILE A 69 -1.53 -2.94 0.86
CA ILE A 69 -0.30 -2.15 0.90
C ILE A 69 0.72 -2.75 -0.06
N LEU A 70 1.33 -1.89 -0.88
CA LEU A 70 2.43 -2.18 -1.78
C LEU A 70 3.72 -1.49 -1.31
N GLY A 71 4.72 -2.26 -0.89
CA GLY A 71 5.98 -1.81 -0.27
C GLY A 71 7.03 -1.21 -1.20
N GLY A 72 6.69 -0.97 -2.47
CA GLY A 72 7.63 -0.50 -3.49
C GLY A 72 7.98 -1.58 -4.52
N ASP A 73 8.68 -1.15 -5.56
CA ASP A 73 9.07 -1.96 -6.73
C ASP A 73 7.88 -2.70 -7.35
N VAL A 74 6.77 -1.98 -7.48
CA VAL A 74 5.55 -2.49 -8.11
C VAL A 74 5.78 -2.71 -9.61
N PHE A 75 6.55 -1.83 -10.25
CA PHE A 75 6.96 -1.94 -11.64
C PHE A 75 8.47 -2.15 -11.76
N THR A 76 8.89 -2.89 -12.78
CA THR A 76 10.33 -3.13 -13.06
C THR A 76 11.02 -1.92 -13.68
N SER A 77 10.31 -1.22 -14.58
CA SER A 77 10.83 -0.10 -15.35
C SER A 77 9.72 0.68 -16.04
N LEU A 78 10.07 1.89 -16.51
CA LEU A 78 9.23 2.66 -17.43
C LEU A 78 9.11 2.03 -18.82
N GLU A 79 10.05 1.14 -19.17
CA GLU A 79 9.98 0.35 -20.40
C GLU A 79 8.97 -0.79 -20.22
N MET A 80 7.71 -0.53 -20.59
CA MET A 80 6.64 -1.53 -20.58
C MET A 80 5.84 -1.43 -21.88
N LEU A 81 5.45 -2.57 -22.44
CA LEU A 81 4.61 -2.60 -23.63
C LEU A 81 3.24 -1.98 -23.32
N PRO A 82 2.69 -1.11 -24.19
CA PRO A 82 1.39 -0.46 -23.96
C PRO A 82 0.25 -1.45 -23.66
N GLY A 83 0.27 -2.63 -24.30
CA GLY A 83 -0.71 -3.69 -24.03
C GLY A 83 -0.68 -4.21 -22.60
N ASN A 84 0.51 -4.34 -21.99
CA ASN A 84 0.64 -4.77 -20.59
C ASN A 84 0.17 -3.68 -19.64
N LEU A 85 0.51 -2.42 -19.91
CA LEU A 85 0.00 -1.29 -19.14
C LEU A 85 -1.53 -1.25 -19.16
N LEU A 86 -2.14 -1.40 -20.34
CA LEU A 86 -3.59 -1.40 -20.50
C LEU A 86 -4.23 -2.56 -19.74
N LYS A 87 -3.65 -3.77 -19.80
CA LYS A 87 -4.11 -4.92 -18.99
C LYS A 87 -4.10 -4.59 -17.49
N ILE A 88 -3.01 -4.02 -16.99
CA ILE A 88 -2.87 -3.66 -15.57
C ILE A 88 -3.90 -2.60 -15.15
N ILE A 89 -4.09 -1.55 -15.97
CA ILE A 89 -5.11 -0.53 -15.73
C ILE A 89 -6.51 -1.14 -15.68
N ASN A 90 -6.84 -2.04 -16.62
CA ASN A 90 -8.14 -2.72 -16.64
C ASN A 90 -8.34 -3.57 -15.39
N ILE A 91 -7.35 -4.36 -14.99
CA ILE A 91 -7.40 -5.19 -13.78
C ILE A 91 -7.68 -4.35 -12.53
N LEU A 92 -6.97 -3.23 -12.38
CA LEU A 92 -7.15 -2.31 -11.26
C LEU A 92 -8.52 -1.61 -11.31
N THR A 93 -8.98 -1.24 -12.51
CA THR A 93 -10.30 -0.63 -12.72
C THR A 93 -11.41 -1.60 -12.33
N ASP A 94 -11.33 -2.85 -12.80
CA ASP A 94 -12.27 -3.92 -12.48
C ASP A 94 -12.29 -4.21 -10.98
N PHE A 95 -11.12 -4.26 -10.34
CA PHE A 95 -11.00 -4.44 -8.90
C PHE A 95 -11.65 -3.30 -8.12
N LYS A 96 -11.37 -2.04 -8.49
CA LYS A 96 -11.99 -0.87 -7.85
C LYS A 96 -13.50 -0.87 -8.03
N PHE A 97 -13.98 -1.17 -9.24
CA PHE A 97 -15.42 -1.26 -9.52
C PHE A 97 -16.09 -2.36 -8.69
N TYR A 98 -15.51 -3.57 -8.66
CA TYR A 98 -16.02 -4.70 -7.90
C TYR A 98 -16.11 -4.41 -6.40
N THR A 99 -15.10 -3.72 -5.86
CA THR A 99 -15.04 -3.37 -4.43
C THR A 99 -15.78 -2.08 -4.10
N ASN A 100 -16.41 -1.42 -5.08
CA ASN A 100 -16.99 -0.08 -4.94
C ASN A 100 -16.00 0.96 -4.36
N GLY A 101 -14.69 0.73 -4.57
CA GLY A 101 -13.62 1.53 -3.99
C GLY A 101 -13.41 1.37 -2.47
N GLU A 102 -14.07 0.40 -1.82
CA GLU A 102 -13.98 0.19 -0.38
C GLU A 102 -12.67 -0.48 0.06
N ILE A 103 -11.95 -1.14 -0.86
CA ILE A 103 -10.63 -1.74 -0.63
C ILE A 103 -9.57 -0.90 -1.35
N PRO A 104 -9.04 0.17 -0.75
CA PRO A 104 -8.00 0.97 -1.38
C PRO A 104 -6.68 0.20 -1.46
N ILE A 105 -5.95 0.44 -2.55
CA ILE A 105 -4.57 -0.03 -2.73
C ILE A 105 -3.65 1.14 -2.43
N ILE A 106 -2.80 1.01 -1.42
CA ILE A 106 -1.87 2.03 -0.96
C ILE A 106 -0.47 1.60 -1.36
N ALA A 107 0.30 2.48 -1.98
CA ALA A 107 1.64 2.17 -2.46
C ALA A 107 2.65 3.26 -2.09
N ILE A 108 3.91 2.86 -2.03
CA ILE A 108 5.06 3.77 -2.15
C ILE A 108 5.85 3.42 -3.41
N GLU A 109 6.61 4.36 -3.94
CA GLU A 109 7.52 4.08 -5.07
C GLU A 109 8.82 3.45 -4.56
N GLY A 110 9.24 2.32 -5.10
CA GLY A 110 10.57 1.73 -4.85
C GLY A 110 11.66 2.29 -5.79
N ASN A 111 12.86 1.71 -5.78
CA ASN A 111 13.94 2.16 -6.65
C ASN A 111 13.73 1.84 -8.14
N HIS A 112 13.07 0.74 -8.48
CA HIS A 112 12.71 0.39 -9.85
C HIS A 112 11.59 1.29 -10.40
N ASP A 113 10.64 1.67 -9.55
CA ASP A 113 9.51 2.54 -9.94
C ASP A 113 9.94 3.95 -10.36
N ILE A 114 11.02 4.48 -9.77
CA ILE A 114 11.53 5.86 -9.97
C ILE A 114 12.70 5.88 -10.98
N ARG A 115 13.04 4.74 -11.63
CA ARG A 115 14.24 4.66 -12.49
C ARG A 115 14.27 5.75 -13.57
N ARG A 116 15.43 6.40 -13.62
CA ARG A 116 15.68 7.69 -14.30
C ARG A 116 15.62 7.57 -15.82
N TYR A 117 14.61 8.17 -16.43
CA TYR A 117 14.67 8.61 -17.83
C TYR A 117 15.06 10.09 -17.88
N THR A 118 16.33 10.43 -17.61
CA THR A 118 17.04 11.62 -18.17
C THR A 118 18.43 11.79 -17.57
N PHE A 119 19.38 12.16 -18.43
CA PHE A 119 20.79 12.43 -18.14
C PHE A 119 21.03 13.72 -17.31
N THR A 120 19.97 14.44 -16.93
CA THR A 120 20.06 15.78 -16.33
C THR A 120 19.60 15.76 -14.87
N ARG A 121 20.55 15.87 -13.95
CA ARG A 121 20.40 15.83 -12.48
C ARG A 121 19.38 16.83 -11.87
N LYS A 122 18.82 17.78 -12.63
CA LYS A 122 17.94 18.84 -12.11
C LYS A 122 16.42 18.57 -12.23
N LEU A 123 15.99 17.64 -13.08
CA LEU A 123 14.56 17.23 -13.16
C LEU A 123 14.17 16.14 -12.14
N VAL A 124 15.14 15.72 -11.32
CA VAL A 124 15.09 14.55 -10.42
C VAL A 124 13.99 14.64 -9.35
N LYS A 125 13.56 15.84 -8.95
CA LYS A 125 12.52 15.98 -7.90
C LYS A 125 11.11 15.58 -8.36
N ARG A 126 10.89 15.28 -9.66
CA ARG A 126 9.57 14.92 -10.23
C ARG A 126 9.68 13.81 -11.28
N GLY A 127 10.36 12.70 -10.94
CA GLY A 127 10.43 11.55 -11.83
C GLY A 127 9.04 11.04 -12.23
N GLN A 128 8.87 10.69 -13.51
CA GLN A 128 7.70 9.95 -13.99
C GLN A 128 7.77 8.51 -13.47
N SER A 129 6.64 7.96 -13.05
CA SER A 129 6.50 6.56 -12.66
C SER A 129 5.12 6.05 -13.09
N TRP A 130 5.00 4.74 -13.28
CA TRP A 130 3.69 4.13 -13.54
C TRP A 130 2.75 4.28 -12.35
N LEU A 131 3.27 4.26 -11.13
CA LEU A 131 2.46 4.49 -9.92
C LEU A 131 1.82 5.88 -9.91
N LYS A 132 2.52 6.93 -10.37
CA LYS A 132 1.94 8.28 -10.50
C LYS A 132 0.83 8.33 -11.55
N LEU A 133 0.99 7.65 -12.69
CA LEU A 133 -0.08 7.52 -13.68
C LEU A 133 -1.30 6.83 -13.07
N ILE A 134 -1.10 5.70 -12.40
CA ILE A 134 -2.17 4.90 -11.80
C ILE A 134 -2.87 5.66 -10.67
N ALA A 135 -2.14 6.43 -9.85
CA ALA A 135 -2.72 7.30 -8.84
C ALA A 135 -3.54 8.45 -9.46
N ASN A 136 -3.08 9.03 -10.58
CA ASN A 136 -3.85 10.05 -11.31
C ASN A 136 -5.13 9.48 -11.94
N LEU A 137 -5.19 8.17 -12.19
CA LEU A 137 -6.41 7.47 -12.62
C LEU A 137 -7.30 7.05 -11.46
N ASP A 138 -6.97 7.44 -10.22
CA ASP A 138 -7.71 7.07 -9.00
C ASP A 138 -7.74 5.57 -8.71
N LEU A 139 -6.77 4.82 -9.21
CA LEU A 139 -6.72 3.37 -9.06
C LEU A 139 -5.90 2.92 -7.84
N ILE A 140 -5.01 3.79 -7.34
CA ILE A 140 -4.23 3.59 -6.11
C ILE A 140 -4.11 4.90 -5.33
N ILE A 141 -3.71 4.79 -4.07
CA ILE A 141 -3.28 5.88 -3.20
C ILE A 141 -1.75 5.82 -3.13
N LEU A 142 -1.07 6.80 -3.72
CA LEU A 142 0.39 6.84 -3.73
C LEU A 142 0.90 7.75 -2.60
N LEU A 143 1.46 7.16 -1.55
CA LEU A 143 2.02 7.91 -0.44
C LEU A 143 3.46 8.33 -0.72
N ASP A 144 3.75 9.60 -0.46
CA ASP A 144 5.07 10.19 -0.59
C ASP A 144 5.24 11.36 0.39
N ALA A 145 5.88 11.08 1.53
CA ALA A 145 6.21 12.09 2.53
C ALA A 145 7.22 13.10 2.00
N ASN A 146 7.06 14.36 2.41
CA ASN A 146 8.02 15.41 2.06
C ASN A 146 9.07 15.58 3.17
N LEU A 147 10.21 14.89 3.01
CA LEU A 147 11.32 14.99 3.96
C LEU A 147 12.03 16.34 3.95
N ASP A 148 11.81 17.21 2.96
CA ASP A 148 12.32 18.58 2.97
C ASP A 148 11.45 19.52 3.87
N SER A 149 10.25 19.08 4.28
CA SER A 149 9.34 19.86 5.12
C SER A 149 9.81 19.98 6.58
N HIS A 150 9.16 20.89 7.31
CA HIS A 150 9.21 20.93 8.78
C HIS A 150 8.76 19.57 9.36
N PRO A 151 9.32 19.09 10.49
CA PRO A 151 9.01 17.75 11.05
C PRO A 151 7.51 17.45 11.20
N THR A 152 6.74 18.43 11.64
CA THR A 152 5.26 18.35 11.79
C THR A 152 4.49 18.26 10.48
N GLU A 153 5.16 18.50 9.35
CA GLU A 153 4.59 18.53 8.00
C GLU A 153 5.18 17.47 7.06
N VAL A 154 6.04 16.58 7.57
CA VAL A 154 6.64 15.49 6.77
C VAL A 154 5.53 14.59 6.22
N PHE A 155 4.58 14.21 7.07
CA PHE A 155 3.47 13.34 6.73
C PHE A 155 2.14 14.12 6.69
N LYS A 156 1.90 14.86 5.61
CA LYS A 156 0.58 15.46 5.35
C LYS A 156 -0.44 14.36 5.03
N TYR A 157 -1.68 14.53 5.48
CA TYR A 157 -2.78 13.64 5.10
C TYR A 157 -2.92 13.62 3.57
N TYR A 158 -3.28 12.45 3.04
CA TYR A 158 -3.49 12.25 1.61
C TYR A 158 -4.69 13.08 1.15
N ASP A 159 -4.41 14.01 0.26
CA ASP A 159 -5.38 14.84 -0.42
C ASP A 159 -5.82 14.11 -1.70
N HIS A 160 -7.10 13.74 -1.74
CA HIS A 160 -7.69 13.01 -2.86
C HIS A 160 -7.88 13.88 -4.10
N ASP A 161 -7.91 15.21 -4.02
CA ASP A 161 -8.00 16.06 -5.20
C ASP A 161 -6.62 16.28 -5.81
N LEU A 162 -5.61 16.49 -4.96
CA LEU A 162 -4.22 16.71 -5.38
C LEU A 162 -3.46 15.41 -5.66
N LYS A 163 -4.01 14.26 -5.29
CA LYS A 163 -3.38 12.92 -5.34
C LYS A 163 -2.01 12.88 -4.64
N LYS A 164 -1.93 13.52 -3.47
CA LYS A 164 -0.66 13.72 -2.74
C LYS A 164 -0.86 13.64 -1.24
N GLY A 165 0.11 13.02 -0.58
CA GLY A 165 0.27 13.07 0.87
C GLY A 165 1.22 11.99 1.34
N GLY A 166 1.68 12.10 2.58
CA GLY A 166 2.56 11.12 3.21
C GLY A 166 1.83 10.15 4.15
N LYS A 167 0.57 10.42 4.51
CA LYS A 167 -0.19 9.54 5.40
C LYS A 167 -1.66 9.43 5.04
N ILE A 168 -2.27 8.31 5.39
CA ILE A 168 -3.72 8.09 5.38
C ILE A 168 -4.12 7.29 6.62
N GLN A 169 -5.37 7.36 7.03
CA GLN A 169 -5.89 6.54 8.12
C GLN A 169 -7.12 5.76 7.65
N ILE A 170 -7.11 4.45 7.90
CA ILE A 170 -8.23 3.56 7.64
C ILE A 170 -8.57 2.87 8.96
N LYS A 171 -9.79 3.11 9.46
CA LYS A 171 -10.22 2.70 10.80
C LYS A 171 -9.24 3.23 11.87
N ASP A 172 -8.74 2.34 12.72
CA ASP A 172 -7.74 2.56 13.77
C ASP A 172 -6.30 2.30 13.29
N VAL A 173 -6.05 2.28 11.97
CA VAL A 173 -4.70 2.12 11.40
C VAL A 173 -4.28 3.36 10.64
N ALA A 174 -3.19 3.99 11.05
CA ALA A 174 -2.54 5.08 10.34
C ALA A 174 -1.36 4.55 9.52
N ILE A 175 -1.35 4.84 8.23
CA ILE A 175 -0.38 4.34 7.25
C ILE A 175 0.43 5.53 6.76
N TYR A 176 1.73 5.46 6.94
CA TYR A 176 2.72 6.45 6.58
C TYR A 176 3.57 5.89 5.45
N GLY A 177 3.86 6.67 4.41
CA GLY A 177 4.61 6.20 3.26
C GLY A 177 5.62 7.21 2.77
N ILE A 178 6.80 6.69 2.40
CA ILE A 178 7.90 7.47 1.84
C ILE A 178 8.38 6.73 0.61
N ARG A 179 8.55 7.44 -0.51
CA ARG A 179 9.19 6.86 -1.68
C ARG A 179 10.63 6.42 -1.37
N TYR A 180 11.21 5.62 -2.25
CA TYR A 180 12.62 5.28 -2.21
C TYR A 180 13.49 6.55 -2.23
N ILE A 181 14.32 6.69 -1.20
CA ILE A 181 15.20 7.85 -0.97
C ILE A 181 16.69 7.49 -0.99
N GLY A 182 17.03 6.20 -1.11
CA GLY A 182 18.40 5.71 -1.13
C GLY A 182 18.51 4.32 -0.52
N GLN A 183 19.67 3.67 -0.72
CA GLN A 183 19.94 2.34 -0.18
C GLN A 183 20.11 2.37 1.34
N GLU A 184 20.64 3.48 1.87
CA GLU A 184 20.95 3.68 3.29
C GLU A 184 20.45 5.05 3.77
N PRO A 185 19.14 5.23 3.97
CA PRO A 185 18.57 6.53 4.36
C PRO A 185 18.77 6.87 5.85
N VAL A 186 19.90 6.46 6.45
CA VAL A 186 20.17 6.53 7.90
C VAL A 186 20.00 7.95 8.44
N GLU A 187 20.39 8.97 7.67
CA GLU A 187 20.25 10.38 8.05
C GLU A 187 18.81 10.85 8.25
N TYR A 188 17.83 10.18 7.62
CA TYR A 188 16.41 10.53 7.71
C TYR A 188 15.64 9.73 8.76
N LEU A 189 16.17 8.58 9.24
CA LEU A 189 15.41 7.66 10.09
C LEU A 189 14.92 8.33 11.38
N LEU A 190 15.77 9.13 12.04
CA LEU A 190 15.38 9.90 13.23
C LEU A 190 14.28 10.92 12.90
N LYS A 191 14.44 11.68 11.82
CA LYS A 191 13.44 12.66 11.38
C LYS A 191 12.09 12.02 11.08
N ILE A 192 12.11 10.85 10.44
CA ILE A 192 10.91 10.08 10.10
C ILE A 192 10.22 9.59 11.37
N LYS A 193 10.98 8.99 12.29
CA LYS A 193 10.48 8.52 13.58
C LYS A 193 9.82 9.63 14.38
N ASP A 194 10.45 10.80 14.44
CA ASP A 194 9.96 11.95 15.20
C ASP A 194 8.72 12.60 14.54
N ALA A 195 8.55 12.43 13.23
CA ALA A 195 7.39 12.92 12.49
C ALA A 195 6.14 12.03 12.59
N ILE A 196 6.26 10.80 13.09
CA ILE A 196 5.12 9.89 13.27
C ILE A 196 4.35 10.27 14.54
N GLU A 197 3.11 10.71 14.34
CA GLU A 197 2.18 11.03 15.42
C GLU A 197 1.77 9.75 16.18
N LYS A 198 2.11 9.65 17.46
CA LYS A 198 1.66 8.56 18.33
C LYS A 198 0.33 8.94 18.98
N LYS A 199 -0.76 8.28 18.57
CA LYS A 199 -2.11 8.45 19.14
C LYS A 199 -2.54 7.16 19.82
N ASP A 200 -3.13 7.29 21.01
CA ASP A 200 -3.66 6.14 21.74
C ASP A 200 -4.76 5.45 20.93
N GLY A 201 -4.72 4.12 20.89
CA GLY A 201 -5.68 3.31 20.15
C GLY A 201 -5.53 3.34 18.63
N VAL A 202 -4.45 3.92 18.09
CA VAL A 202 -4.12 3.88 16.64
C VAL A 202 -2.87 3.04 16.41
N PHE A 203 -2.98 2.04 15.54
CA PHE A 203 -1.86 1.24 15.07
C PHE A 203 -1.15 1.95 13.91
N ASN A 204 0.17 2.13 13.99
CA ASN A 204 0.93 2.87 12.98
C ASN A 204 1.72 1.90 12.09
N ILE A 205 1.56 2.04 10.77
CA ILE A 205 2.32 1.33 9.74
C ILE A 205 3.18 2.34 9.00
N LEU A 206 4.50 2.12 8.94
CA LEU A 206 5.41 2.91 8.11
C LEU A 206 5.88 2.06 6.92
N LEU A 207 5.75 2.61 5.71
CA LEU A 207 6.21 2.01 4.46
C LEU A 207 7.47 2.70 4.00
N GLN A 208 8.51 1.90 3.81
CA GLN A 208 9.79 2.33 3.25
C GLN A 208 10.38 1.21 2.42
N HIS A 209 11.21 1.59 1.45
CA HIS A 209 11.91 0.67 0.58
C HIS A 209 13.40 1.02 0.64
N TYR A 210 14.22 0.15 1.23
CA TYR A 210 15.68 0.28 1.31
C TYR A 210 16.30 -1.08 1.67
N GLY A 211 17.61 -1.23 1.45
CA GLY A 211 18.32 -2.47 1.73
C GLY A 211 18.58 -2.66 3.22
N ILE A 212 18.58 -3.90 3.69
CA ILE A 212 19.02 -4.24 5.05
C ILE A 212 20.43 -4.82 4.97
N GLU A 213 21.34 -4.33 5.82
CA GLU A 213 22.74 -4.74 5.83
C GLU A 213 22.85 -6.27 6.02
N GLY A 214 23.71 -6.90 5.22
CA GLY A 214 24.01 -8.33 5.33
C GLY A 214 22.97 -9.28 4.72
N GLN A 215 21.90 -8.76 4.09
CA GLN A 215 20.92 -9.62 3.39
C GLN A 215 21.36 -9.97 1.96
N MET A 216 22.21 -9.16 1.34
CA MET A 216 22.73 -9.39 -0.01
C MET A 216 24.22 -9.06 -0.06
N GLU A 217 25.01 -9.91 -0.72
CA GLU A 217 26.43 -9.67 -0.90
C GLU A 217 26.67 -8.40 -1.73
N ASN A 218 27.59 -7.55 -1.26
CA ASN A 218 28.03 -6.32 -1.93
C ASN A 218 26.93 -5.27 -2.17
N ILE A 219 25.79 -5.36 -1.47
CA ILE A 219 24.74 -4.33 -1.52
C ILE A 219 24.71 -3.61 -0.16
N PRO A 220 24.90 -2.27 -0.14
CA PRO A 220 24.78 -1.47 1.07
C PRO A 220 23.37 -1.56 1.66
N GLY A 221 23.25 -1.34 2.96
CA GLY A 221 21.97 -1.44 3.65
C GLY A 221 22.01 -0.92 5.08
N VAL A 222 20.83 -0.61 5.59
CA VAL A 222 20.66 -0.15 6.98
C VAL A 222 20.84 -1.33 7.92
N LYS A 223 21.58 -1.12 9.01
CA LYS A 223 21.70 -2.08 10.11
C LYS A 223 20.33 -2.33 10.73
N ILE A 224 19.96 -3.58 10.97
CA ILE A 224 18.67 -3.95 11.59
C ILE A 224 18.42 -3.20 12.91
N ARG A 225 19.46 -2.93 13.69
CA ARG A 225 19.35 -2.21 14.98
C ARG A 225 19.06 -0.70 14.81
N GLU A 226 19.32 -0.15 13.63
CA GLU A 226 19.15 1.25 13.27
C GLU A 226 17.87 1.48 12.44
N ALA A 227 17.29 0.40 11.89
CA ALA A 227 16.05 0.38 11.13
C ALA A 227 14.80 0.55 12.00
#